data_AF-M4VBD0-F1
#
_entry.id   AF-M4VBD0-F1
#
_cell.length_a   1.000
_cell.length_b   1.000
_cell.length_c   1.000
_cell.angle_alpha   90.00
_cell.angle_beta   90.00
_cell.angle_gamma   90.00
#
_symmetry.space_group_name_H-M   'P 1'
#
loop_
_entity.id
_entity.type
_entity.pdbx_description
1 polymer ?
#
loop_
_entity_poly.entity_id
_entity_poly.type
_entity_poly.pdbx_seq_one_letter_code
_entity_poly.pdbx_strand_id
1 'polypeptide(L)'
;MTWVVYLPKRLVKEISKLPQEIQHHLESLIDDLEVAGPTRGDWPNYSKLSNGHHHCHLSYSHVAVWFVTDKKIKLIEVTYVGSRKDTPY
;
A
#
# COMPACT_ATOMS: atom_id res chain seq x y z
N MET A 1 9.65 -13.72 -11.35
CA MET A 1 8.46 -12.99 -11.84
C MET A 1 7.96 -12.10 -10.72
N THR A 2 8.12 -10.79 -10.86
CA THR A 2 7.72 -9.73 -9.94
C THR A 2 6.22 -9.42 -10.07
N TRP A 3 5.61 -8.91 -9.00
CA TRP A 3 4.27 -8.31 -9.02
C TRP A 3 4.34 -6.91 -9.64
N VAL A 4 3.23 -6.46 -10.23
CA VAL A 4 3.08 -5.08 -10.70
C VAL A 4 2.28 -4.32 -9.67
N VAL A 5 2.83 -3.22 -9.16
CA VAL A 5 2.12 -2.32 -8.24
C VAL A 5 1.61 -1.12 -9.02
N TYR A 6 0.30 -0.94 -9.03
CA TYR A 6 -0.37 0.16 -9.70
C TYR A 6 -0.78 1.24 -8.69
N LEU A 7 -0.38 2.48 -8.99
CA LEU A 7 -0.80 3.69 -8.28
C LEU A 7 -1.72 4.52 -9.18
N PRO A 8 -3.00 4.70 -8.83
CA PRO A 8 -3.89 5.59 -9.55
C PRO A 8 -3.35 7.02 -9.59
N LYS A 9 -3.48 7.72 -10.73
CA LYS A 9 -2.96 9.10 -10.89
C LYS A 9 -3.42 10.07 -9.80
N ARG A 10 -4.64 9.90 -9.29
CA ARG A 10 -5.17 10.69 -8.17
C ARG A 10 -4.37 10.44 -6.90
N LEU A 11 -4.06 9.18 -6.59
CA LEU A 11 -3.32 8.80 -5.40
C LEU A 11 -1.88 9.34 -5.46
N VAL A 12 -1.22 9.28 -6.61
CA VAL A 12 0.12 9.86 -6.81
C VAL A 12 0.16 11.34 -6.41
N LYS A 13 -0.87 12.12 -6.79
CA LYS A 13 -0.97 13.55 -6.42
C LYS A 13 -1.20 13.79 -4.93
N GLU A 14 -1.83 12.85 -4.22
CA GLU A 14 -2.02 12.94 -2.78
C GLU A 14 -0.74 12.51 -2.04
N ILE A 15 -0.09 11.44 -2.49
CA ILE A 15 1.21 10.97 -1.98
C ILE A 15 2.25 12.10 -2.05
N SER A 16 2.30 12.84 -3.16
CA SER A 16 3.28 13.92 -3.32
C SER A 16 3.10 15.08 -2.34
N LYS A 17 1.97 15.16 -1.63
CA LYS A 17 1.70 16.15 -0.58
C LYS A 17 2.06 15.64 0.82
N LEU A 18 2.32 14.34 0.98
CA LEU A 18 2.70 13.75 2.26
C LEU A 18 4.13 14.13 2.64
N PRO A 19 4.51 14.06 3.92
CA PRO A 19 5.90 14.23 4.33
C PRO A 19 6.82 13.26 3.60
N GLN A 20 8.02 13.72 3.25
CA GLN A 20 8.98 12.95 2.45
C GLN A 20 9.32 11.58 3.08
N GLU A 21 9.41 11.51 4.40
CA GLU A 21 9.61 10.25 5.14
C GLU A 21 8.52 9.21 4.82
N ILE A 22 7.25 9.64 4.75
CA ILE A 22 6.13 8.75 4.42
C ILE A 22 6.19 8.30 2.97
N GLN A 23 6.65 9.16 2.06
CA GLN A 23 6.86 8.80 0.66
C GLN A 23 7.95 7.72 0.55
N HIS A 24 9.08 7.86 1.25
CA HIS A 24 10.15 6.85 1.25
C HIS A 24 9.71 5.51 1.85
N HIS A 25 8.91 5.54 2.93
CA HIS A 25 8.33 4.30 3.48
C HIS A 25 7.36 3.66 2.48
N LEU A 26 6.58 4.45 1.75
CA LEU A 26 5.72 3.91 0.70
C LEU A 26 6.54 3.30 -0.45
N GLU A 27 7.63 3.95 -0.88
CA GLU A 27 8.54 3.40 -1.90
C GLU A 27 9.11 2.04 -1.45
N SER A 28 9.57 1.94 -0.21
CA SER A 28 10.06 0.67 0.36
C SER A 28 8.96 -0.40 0.38
N LEU A 29 7.72 -0.02 0.69
CA LEU A 29 6.57 -0.92 0.64
C LEU A 29 6.33 -1.41 -0.80
N ILE A 30 6.39 -0.51 -1.78
CA ILE A 30 6.18 -0.84 -3.20
C ILE A 30 7.24 -1.83 -3.68
N ASP A 31 8.53 -1.58 -3.43
CA ASP A 31 9.62 -2.47 -3.84
C ASP A 31 9.40 -3.89 -3.32
N ASP A 32 9.08 -3.99 -2.04
CA ASP A 32 8.82 -5.28 -1.45
C ASP A 32 7.50 -5.92 -1.93
N LEU A 33 6.45 -5.14 -2.24
CA LEU A 33 5.22 -5.67 -2.84
C LEU A 33 5.51 -6.25 -4.23
N GLU A 34 6.38 -5.60 -5.01
CA GLU A 34 6.83 -6.09 -6.32
C GLU A 34 7.64 -7.38 -6.20
N VAL A 35 8.46 -7.53 -5.16
CA VAL A 35 9.32 -8.70 -4.96
C VAL A 35 8.60 -9.85 -4.26
N ALA A 36 8.03 -9.60 -3.08
CA ALA A 36 7.45 -10.61 -2.19
C ALA A 36 5.94 -10.79 -2.36
N GLY A 37 5.26 -9.81 -2.96
CA GLY A 37 3.82 -9.85 -3.21
C GLY A 37 2.97 -9.24 -2.09
N PRO A 38 1.63 -9.42 -2.16
CA PRO A 38 0.66 -8.60 -1.42
C PRO A 38 0.61 -8.87 0.08
N THR A 39 1.12 -10.01 0.55
CA THR A 39 1.06 -10.38 1.96
C THR A 39 2.31 -9.89 2.67
N ARG A 40 2.16 -8.85 3.49
CA ARG A 40 3.26 -8.15 4.15
C ARG A 40 3.26 -8.32 5.67
N GLY A 41 3.26 -9.57 6.13
CA GLY A 41 3.26 -9.89 7.57
C GLY A 41 4.49 -9.37 8.34
N ASP A 42 5.52 -8.97 7.61
CA ASP A 42 6.74 -8.31 8.05
C ASP A 42 6.61 -6.79 8.21
N TRP A 43 5.54 -6.17 7.69
CA TRP A 43 5.29 -4.74 7.82
C TRP A 43 4.56 -4.39 9.13
N PRO A 44 4.85 -3.21 9.72
CA PRO A 44 4.22 -2.78 10.96
C PRO A 44 2.70 -2.79 10.89
N ASN A 45 2.08 -3.45 11.88
CA ASN A 45 0.63 -3.56 12.03
C ASN A 45 -0.09 -4.02 10.75
N TYR A 46 0.55 -4.90 9.98
CA TYR A 46 -0.08 -5.46 8.81
C TYR A 46 -1.32 -6.27 9.18
N SER A 47 -2.37 -6.15 8.38
CA SER A 47 -3.57 -6.97 8.48
C SER A 47 -4.23 -7.13 7.12
N LYS A 48 -4.76 -8.33 6.89
CA LYS A 48 -5.65 -8.61 5.77
C LYS A 48 -7.09 -8.41 6.24
N LEU A 49 -7.80 -7.51 5.58
CA LEU A 49 -9.18 -7.14 5.86
C LEU A 49 -10.16 -8.14 5.23
N SER A 50 -11.37 -8.20 5.78
CA SER A 50 -12.41 -9.16 5.37
C SER A 50 -12.84 -9.00 3.91
N ASN A 51 -12.79 -7.77 3.38
CA ASN A 51 -13.09 -7.44 2.00
C ASN A 51 -11.93 -7.72 1.01
N GLY A 52 -10.87 -8.41 1.46
CA GLY A 52 -9.72 -8.77 0.64
C GLY A 52 -8.66 -7.68 0.47
N HIS A 53 -8.88 -6.51 1.07
CA HIS A 53 -7.85 -5.47 1.16
C HIS A 53 -6.77 -5.87 2.16
N HIS A 54 -5.60 -5.30 1.95
CA HIS A 54 -4.43 -5.40 2.80
C HIS A 54 -4.15 -4.01 3.33
N HIS A 55 -3.69 -3.94 4.56
CA HIS A 55 -3.40 -2.69 5.25
C HIS A 55 -2.10 -2.84 6.04
N CYS A 56 -1.27 -1.81 6.06
CA CYS A 56 -0.16 -1.70 7.00
C CYS A 56 0.11 -0.23 7.37
N HIS A 57 0.94 -0.05 8.39
CA HIS A 57 1.38 1.28 8.82
C HIS A 57 2.68 1.68 8.12
N LEU A 58 2.72 2.90 7.62
CA LEU A 58 3.95 3.58 7.17
C LEU A 58 4.57 4.43 8.28
N SER A 59 3.76 4.85 9.25
CA SER A 59 4.21 5.49 10.49
C SER A 59 3.14 5.30 11.57
N TYR A 60 3.31 5.95 12.72
CA TYR A 60 2.26 5.96 13.74
C TYR A 60 0.93 6.53 13.21
N SER A 61 1.00 7.58 12.38
CA SER A 61 -0.17 8.33 11.91
C SER A 61 -0.55 8.06 10.46
N HIS A 62 0.28 7.35 9.67
CA HIS A 62 0.03 7.10 8.26
C HIS A 62 -0.02 5.62 7.94
N VAL A 63 -0.92 5.26 7.03
CA VAL A 63 -1.17 3.88 6.60
C VAL A 63 -1.23 3.80 5.08
N ALA A 64 -1.01 2.59 4.58
CA ALA A 64 -1.22 2.22 3.18
C ALA A 64 -2.25 1.08 3.12
N VAL A 65 -3.12 1.13 2.11
CA VAL A 65 -4.11 0.11 1.82
C VAL A 65 -4.00 -0.28 0.35
N TRP A 66 -4.01 -1.57 0.07
CA TRP A 66 -3.95 -2.13 -1.28
C TRP A 66 -4.81 -3.38 -1.39
N PHE A 67 -5.07 -3.83 -2.61
CA PHE A 67 -5.70 -5.12 -2.86
C PHE A 67 -5.11 -5.78 -4.10
N VAL A 68 -5.35 -7.08 -4.25
CA VAL A 68 -4.93 -7.83 -5.44
C VAL A 68 -6.05 -7.78 -6.46
N THR A 69 -5.87 -6.99 -7.51
CA THR A 69 -6.86 -6.81 -8.58
C THR A 69 -6.91 -8.03 -9.49
N ASP A 70 -5.75 -8.65 -9.77
CA ASP A 70 -5.68 -9.87 -10.58
C ASP A 70 -4.47 -10.74 -10.19
N LYS A 71 -4.74 -12.00 -9.82
CA LYS A 71 -3.71 -12.97 -9.41
C LYS A 71 -2.99 -13.64 -10.59
N LYS A 72 -3.61 -13.72 -11.77
CA LYS A 72 -3.01 -14.33 -12.97
C LYS A 72 -1.91 -13.43 -13.53
N ILE A 73 -2.15 -12.12 -13.58
CA ILE A 73 -1.15 -11.13 -14.01
C ILE A 73 -0.36 -10.52 -12.85
N LYS A 74 -0.62 -10.95 -11.61
CA LYS A 74 0.04 -10.46 -10.39
C LYS A 74 -0.02 -8.93 -10.25
N LEU A 75 -1.22 -8.39 -10.36
CA LEU A 75 -1.50 -6.96 -10.22
C LEU A 75 -1.96 -6.63 -8.80
N ILE A 76 -1.26 -5.69 -8.17
CA ILE A 76 -1.61 -5.06 -6.90
C ILE A 76 -2.01 -3.63 -7.19
N GLU A 77 -3.12 -3.17 -6.64
CA GLU A 77 -3.54 -1.77 -6.71
C GLU A 77 -3.53 -1.16 -5.32
N VAL A 78 -2.79 -0.07 -5.15
CA VAL A 78 -2.83 0.73 -3.93
C VAL A 78 -4.03 1.66 -4.01
N THR A 79 -4.95 1.55 -3.05
CA THR A 79 -6.21 2.30 -3.03
C THR A 79 -6.16 3.51 -2.13
N TYR A 80 -5.30 3.50 -1.11
CA TYR A 80 -5.17 4.58 -0.15
C TYR A 80 -3.77 4.67 0.44
N VAL A 81 -3.28 5.90 0.60
CA VAL A 81 -2.12 6.24 1.41
C VAL A 81 -2.43 7.55 2.12
N GLY A 82 -2.36 7.56 3.44
CA GLY A 82 -2.72 8.76 4.20
C GLY A 82 -2.91 8.51 5.68
N SER A 83 -3.59 9.44 6.34
CA SER A 83 -3.87 9.43 7.77
C SER A 83 -4.64 8.17 8.20
N ARG A 84 -4.19 7.54 9.29
CA ARG A 84 -4.90 6.42 9.92
C ARG A 84 -6.34 6.77 10.30
N LYS A 85 -6.60 8.03 10.65
CA LYS A 85 -7.93 8.48 11.10
C LYS A 85 -8.93 8.58 9.96
N ASP A 86 -8.43 8.85 8.75
CA ASP A 86 -9.22 9.10 7.55
C ASP A 86 -9.18 7.89 6.61
N THR A 87 -8.78 6.73 7.13
CA THR A 87 -8.67 5.51 6.35
C THR A 87 -10.07 5.04 5.94
N PRO A 88 -10.34 4.90 4.64
CA PRO A 88 -11.64 4.48 4.15
C PRO A 88 -11.79 2.97 4.43
N TYR A 89 -12.65 2.62 5.39
CA TYR A 89 -13.13 1.25 5.60
C TYR A 89 -14.62 1.18 5.28
#